data_AF-A0A3B8LQK0-F1
#
_entry.id   AF-A0A3B8LQK0-F1
#
_cell.length_a   1.000
_cell.length_b   1.000
_cell.length_c   1.000
_cell.angle_alpha   90.00
_cell.angle_beta   90.00
_cell.angle_gamma   90.00
#
_symmetry.space_group_name_H-M   'P 1'
#
loop_
_entity.id
_entity.type
_entity.pdbx_description
1 polymer ?
#
loop_
_entity_poly.entity_id
_entity_poly.type
_entity_poly.pdbx_seq_one_letter_code
_entity_poly.pdbx_strand_id
1 'polypeptide(L)'
;MDHLFTVDSLSELRDVMPGSARSAFVLGHTRPGDGGGGMFHWNASSRTPDDNGLVVAPPEKQTGRWTRVDSGPLDIRWFGANPTEDATKAIQGALSAAHRGGEVSIPAGTFGISQPLRIPQGVHLSGTGLLSVLNYSGPANTGCLRVDGVPRSISLAISRLNILVQTEGAYGVDLSGMSYSRFDHITVHLRQPNTSGFFGPGNTQSPYYNVFTGCHVAGTADYKTNGCVGFDFTYDRGEQMQSANANQVYGGHLSTCQIAVRCLGVGNVFHGQVIESGDIGYQFDLCPARKTMAQRGIVNDVVGCYTEHV
;
A
#
# COMPACT_ATOMS: atom_id res chain seq x y z
N MET A 1 -8.14 19.70 41.26
CA MET A 1 -7.98 18.31 40.77
C MET A 1 -8.00 18.42 39.27
N ASP A 2 -6.91 18.04 38.59
CA ASP A 2 -6.96 17.95 37.13
C ASP A 2 -7.87 16.76 36.79
N HIS A 3 -9.08 17.04 36.33
CA HIS A 3 -10.08 16.02 36.03
C HIS A 3 -9.73 15.36 34.69
N LEU A 4 -9.66 14.03 34.68
CA LEU A 4 -9.71 13.24 33.45
C LEU A 4 -11.18 13.18 33.02
N PHE A 5 -11.49 13.73 31.85
CA PHE A 5 -12.83 13.61 31.26
C PHE A 5 -12.89 12.37 30.38
N THR A 6 -13.98 11.61 30.46
CA THR A 6 -14.24 10.50 29.55
C THR A 6 -15.36 10.87 28.60
N VAL A 7 -15.15 10.64 27.31
CA VAL A 7 -16.13 10.88 26.23
C VAL A 7 -16.20 9.65 25.33
N ASP A 8 -17.34 9.44 24.69
CA ASP A 8 -17.62 8.22 23.92
C ASP A 8 -16.91 8.21 22.56
N SER A 9 -16.73 9.38 21.95
CA SER A 9 -16.25 9.52 20.57
C SER A 9 -15.43 10.79 20.31
N LEU A 10 -14.76 10.88 19.15
CA LEU A 10 -14.14 12.14 18.72
C LEU A 10 -15.17 13.23 18.39
N SER A 11 -16.42 12.87 18.09
CA SER A 11 -17.48 13.88 17.92
C SER A 11 -17.73 14.59 19.25
N GLU A 12 -17.90 13.83 20.33
CA GLU A 12 -18.11 14.41 21.66
C GLU A 12 -16.88 15.16 22.16
N LEU A 13 -15.66 14.66 21.85
CA LEU A 13 -14.42 15.37 22.18
C LEU A 13 -14.37 16.79 21.59
N ARG A 14 -14.92 17.00 20.38
CA ARG A 14 -14.99 18.32 19.74
C ARG A 14 -15.88 19.29 20.51
N ASP A 15 -16.90 18.79 21.20
CA ASP A 15 -17.86 19.58 21.96
C ASP A 15 -17.40 19.85 23.40
N VAL A 16 -16.34 19.19 23.88
CA VAL A 16 -15.75 19.46 25.20
C VAL A 16 -15.28 20.91 25.26
N MET A 17 -15.76 21.65 26.27
CA MET A 17 -15.45 23.05 26.46
C MET A 17 -13.91 23.28 26.48
N PRO A 18 -13.35 24.10 25.58
CA PRO A 18 -11.91 24.33 25.51
C PRO A 18 -11.31 24.77 26.84
N GLY A 19 -10.24 24.11 27.28
CA GLY A 19 -9.55 24.42 28.54
C GLY A 19 -10.28 24.01 29.82
N SER A 20 -11.47 23.40 29.71
CA SER A 20 -12.18 22.80 30.88
C SER A 20 -11.43 21.59 31.46
N ALA A 21 -10.57 20.97 30.66
CA ALA A 21 -9.71 19.87 31.06
C ALA A 21 -8.35 19.94 30.37
N ARG A 22 -7.33 19.39 31.03
CA ARG A 22 -6.01 19.18 30.43
C ARG A 22 -5.93 17.87 29.63
N SER A 23 -6.75 16.89 29.99
CA SER A 23 -6.73 15.56 29.39
C SER A 23 -8.14 14.98 29.28
N ALA A 24 -8.35 14.19 28.22
CA ALA A 24 -9.58 13.46 27.98
C ALA A 24 -9.25 12.03 27.52
N PHE A 25 -10.03 11.06 27.99
CA PHE A 25 -10.00 9.68 27.51
C PHE A 25 -11.20 9.42 26.62
N VAL A 26 -10.94 9.05 25.37
CA VAL A 26 -11.96 8.77 24.37
C VAL A 26 -12.16 7.26 24.26
N LEU A 27 -13.40 6.76 24.35
CA LEU A 27 -13.68 5.32 24.30
C LEU A 27 -13.60 4.70 22.89
N GLY A 28 -13.74 5.51 21.84
CA GLY A 28 -13.64 5.08 20.44
C GLY A 28 -13.51 6.27 19.48
N HIS A 29 -13.20 6.03 18.20
CA HIS A 29 -13.19 7.11 17.22
C HIS A 29 -14.62 7.59 16.93
N THR A 30 -15.50 6.66 16.55
CA THR A 30 -16.90 6.90 16.20
C THR A 30 -17.83 6.40 17.29
N ARG A 31 -17.53 5.23 17.87
CA ARG A 31 -18.34 4.61 18.93
C ARG A 31 -17.44 3.91 19.96
N PRO A 32 -17.85 3.83 21.23
CA PRO A 32 -17.09 3.12 22.25
C PRO A 32 -16.66 1.73 21.80
N GLY A 33 -15.37 1.41 21.97
CA GLY A 33 -14.82 0.08 21.70
C GLY A 33 -14.49 -0.23 20.23
N ASP A 34 -14.55 0.72 19.31
CA ASP A 34 -14.14 0.52 17.91
C ASP A 34 -12.61 0.45 17.70
N GLY A 35 -11.82 0.62 18.76
CA GLY A 35 -10.35 0.62 18.73
C GLY A 35 -9.73 1.96 18.31
N GLY A 36 -10.55 2.96 17.98
CA GLY A 36 -10.13 4.30 17.62
C GLY A 36 -9.96 5.26 18.81
N GLY A 37 -10.27 4.81 20.03
CA GLY A 37 -10.18 5.58 21.27
C GLY A 37 -8.73 5.85 21.72
N GLY A 38 -8.57 6.52 22.85
CA GLY A 38 -7.24 6.83 23.40
C GLY A 38 -7.23 8.07 24.30
N MET A 39 -6.05 8.37 24.84
CA MET A 39 -5.82 9.57 25.64
C MET A 39 -5.53 10.76 24.73
N PHE A 40 -6.10 11.91 25.05
CA PHE A 40 -5.84 13.19 24.40
C PHE A 40 -5.46 14.23 25.45
N HIS A 41 -4.60 15.17 25.07
CA HIS A 41 -4.28 16.33 25.88
C HIS A 41 -4.65 17.63 25.15
N TRP A 42 -5.04 18.64 25.92
CA TRP A 42 -5.39 19.95 25.37
C TRP A 42 -4.14 20.79 25.13
N ASN A 43 -3.99 21.35 23.92
CA ASN A 43 -2.96 22.32 23.57
C ASN A 43 -3.63 23.63 23.09
N ALA A 44 -3.73 24.60 23.98
CA ALA A 44 -4.42 25.87 23.73
C ALA A 44 -3.79 26.72 22.61
N SER A 45 -2.48 26.59 22.37
CA SER A 45 -1.77 27.36 21.35
C SER A 45 -1.77 26.71 19.96
N SER A 46 -2.11 25.42 19.88
CA SER A 46 -2.03 24.68 18.62
C SER A 46 -2.98 25.23 17.57
N ARG A 47 -2.48 25.30 16.33
CA ARG A 47 -3.25 25.65 15.13
C ARG A 47 -3.28 24.50 14.11
N THR A 48 -2.66 23.36 14.43
CA THR A 48 -2.57 22.20 13.54
C THR A 48 -3.98 21.84 13.03
N PRO A 49 -4.20 21.65 11.73
CA PRO A 49 -5.51 21.29 11.20
C PRO A 49 -6.08 20.04 11.87
N ASP A 50 -7.41 19.96 11.98
CA ASP A 50 -8.10 18.71 12.38
C ASP A 50 -7.82 17.64 11.32
N ASP A 51 -7.28 16.50 11.75
CA ASP A 51 -7.01 15.35 10.88
C ASP A 51 -7.96 14.18 11.18
N ASN A 52 -8.92 14.40 12.08
CA ASN A 52 -9.88 13.43 12.56
C ASN A 52 -9.22 12.18 13.16
N GLY A 53 -8.04 12.31 13.77
CA GLY A 53 -7.37 11.19 14.45
C GLY A 53 -6.34 11.60 15.51
N LEU A 54 -5.22 12.19 15.12
CA LEU A 54 -4.19 12.68 16.05
C LEU A 54 -4.50 14.07 16.58
N VAL A 55 -5.17 14.88 15.77
CA VAL A 55 -5.50 16.27 16.07
C VAL A 55 -6.99 16.48 15.87
N VAL A 56 -7.66 16.88 16.94
CA VAL A 56 -9.10 17.15 16.94
C VAL A 56 -9.32 18.61 17.35
N ALA A 57 -9.97 19.38 16.48
CA ALA A 57 -10.25 20.79 16.69
C ALA A 57 -11.70 20.98 17.16
N PRO A 58 -11.95 21.75 18.23
CA PRO A 58 -13.30 22.19 18.56
C PRO A 58 -13.89 23.04 17.42
N PRO A 59 -15.21 23.03 17.24
CA PRO A 59 -15.87 23.79 16.18
C PRO A 59 -15.62 25.29 16.36
N GLU A 60 -15.48 26.01 15.24
CA GLU A 60 -15.40 27.48 15.19
C GLU A 60 -14.22 28.11 15.96
N LYS A 61 -13.19 27.34 16.33
CA LYS A 61 -11.99 27.85 17.02
C LYS A 61 -10.76 27.91 16.12
N GLN A 62 -10.16 29.10 16.03
CA GLN A 62 -8.90 29.29 15.28
C GLN A 62 -7.70 28.61 15.97
N THR A 63 -7.68 28.55 17.29
CA THR A 63 -6.61 27.96 18.12
C THR A 63 -7.17 27.00 19.15
N GLY A 64 -6.33 26.09 19.63
CA GLY A 64 -6.69 25.07 20.60
C GLY A 64 -7.02 23.75 19.93
N ARG A 65 -6.25 22.70 20.24
CA ARG A 65 -6.45 21.35 19.72
C ARG A 65 -6.39 20.33 20.84
N TRP A 66 -7.22 19.31 20.75
CA TRP A 66 -6.95 18.04 21.40
C TRP A 66 -5.91 17.30 20.56
N THR A 67 -4.81 16.90 21.18
CA THR A 67 -3.76 16.12 20.54
C THR A 67 -3.70 14.76 21.21
N ARG A 68 -3.75 13.70 20.40
CA ARG A 68 -3.65 12.33 20.87
C ARG A 68 -2.29 12.14 21.55
N VAL A 69 -2.30 11.43 22.67
CA VAL A 69 -1.09 10.88 23.27
C VAL A 69 -0.87 9.52 22.63
N ASP A 70 -0.01 9.46 21.62
CA ASP A 70 0.34 8.25 20.90
C ASP A 70 1.81 7.83 21.14
N SER A 71 2.05 6.54 20.96
CA SER A 71 3.39 5.95 20.94
C SER A 71 3.37 4.75 20.01
N GLY A 72 4.32 4.65 19.09
CA GLY A 72 4.43 3.55 18.13
C GLY A 72 3.67 3.79 16.82
N PRO A 73 3.33 2.73 16.07
CA PRO A 73 2.67 2.84 14.78
C PRO A 73 1.29 3.49 14.86
N LEU A 74 0.94 4.30 13.86
CA LEU A 74 -0.40 4.89 13.75
C LEU A 74 -1.41 3.82 13.34
N ASP A 75 -2.41 3.58 14.17
CA ASP A 75 -3.49 2.64 13.85
C ASP A 75 -4.54 3.33 12.97
N ILE A 76 -4.91 2.71 11.85
CA ILE A 76 -5.92 3.28 10.93
C ILE A 76 -7.29 3.51 11.59
N ARG A 77 -7.61 2.78 12.67
CA ARG A 77 -8.86 2.96 13.43
C ARG A 77 -8.88 4.29 14.17
N TRP A 78 -7.73 4.87 14.49
CA TRP A 78 -7.65 6.22 15.08
C TRP A 78 -8.18 7.30 14.15
N PHE A 79 -8.25 7.04 12.85
CA PHE A 79 -8.77 7.95 11.81
C PHE A 79 -10.16 7.53 11.32
N GLY A 80 -10.79 6.56 11.99
CA GLY A 80 -12.16 6.09 11.69
C GLY A 80 -12.26 4.94 10.71
N ALA A 81 -11.14 4.30 10.34
CA ALA A 81 -11.20 3.15 9.43
C ALA A 81 -11.95 1.99 10.10
N ASN A 82 -12.93 1.43 9.38
CA ASN A 82 -13.71 0.29 9.83
C ASN A 82 -14.01 -0.66 8.66
N PRO A 83 -14.26 -1.96 8.91
CA PRO A 83 -14.54 -2.94 7.85
C PRO A 83 -15.92 -2.82 7.18
N THR A 84 -16.84 -2.02 7.74
CA THR A 84 -18.23 -1.95 7.27
C THR A 84 -18.49 -0.84 6.26
N GLU A 85 -17.59 0.14 6.17
CA GLU A 85 -17.67 1.29 5.29
C GLU A 85 -16.40 1.40 4.43
N ASP A 86 -16.41 2.32 3.46
CA ASP A 86 -15.22 2.62 2.67
C ASP A 86 -14.14 3.27 3.55
N ALA A 87 -13.05 2.55 3.77
CA ALA A 87 -11.96 2.95 4.65
C ALA A 87 -10.92 3.85 3.95
N THR A 88 -11.09 4.12 2.65
CA THR A 88 -10.11 4.87 1.83
C THR A 88 -9.69 6.19 2.47
N LYS A 89 -10.66 7.02 2.89
CA LYS A 89 -10.37 8.34 3.47
C LYS A 89 -9.64 8.23 4.80
N ALA A 90 -10.07 7.31 5.66
CA ALA A 90 -9.49 7.12 6.98
C ALA A 90 -8.05 6.60 6.90
N ILE A 91 -7.79 5.60 6.06
CA ILE A 91 -6.44 5.05 5.86
C ILE A 91 -5.53 6.08 5.19
N GLN A 92 -6.04 6.86 4.23
CA GLN A 92 -5.27 7.96 3.65
C GLN A 92 -4.95 9.04 4.69
N GLY A 93 -5.86 9.32 5.64
CA GLY A 93 -5.60 10.19 6.79
C GLY A 93 -4.43 9.71 7.63
N ALA A 94 -4.42 8.42 8.00
CA ALA A 94 -3.33 7.80 8.74
C ALA A 94 -1.98 7.88 7.99
N LEU A 95 -1.98 7.56 6.69
CA LEU A 95 -0.80 7.68 5.83
C LEU A 95 -0.28 9.12 5.76
N SER A 96 -1.17 10.11 5.70
CA SER A 96 -0.79 11.53 5.63
C SER A 96 -0.20 12.02 6.96
N ALA A 97 -0.73 11.52 8.08
CA ALA A 97 -0.28 11.85 9.43
C ALA A 97 1.04 11.17 9.83
N ALA A 98 1.39 10.02 9.24
CA ALA A 98 2.67 9.35 9.50
C ALA A 98 3.90 10.14 9.04
N HIS A 99 3.69 11.22 8.26
CA HIS A 99 4.74 12.11 7.75
C HIS A 99 5.86 11.32 7.02
N ARG A 100 7.08 11.88 6.94
CA ARG A 100 8.22 11.23 6.27
C ARG A 100 8.95 10.31 7.23
N GLY A 101 8.61 9.02 7.24
CA GLY A 101 9.34 8.01 8.04
C GLY A 101 8.54 7.29 9.13
N GLY A 102 7.26 7.62 9.34
CA GLY A 102 6.42 6.95 10.33
C GLY A 102 5.93 5.55 9.89
N GLU A 103 5.34 4.82 10.83
CA GLU A 103 4.69 3.53 10.56
C GLU A 103 3.18 3.66 10.68
N VAL A 104 2.44 3.04 9.76
CA VAL A 104 0.97 2.91 9.79
C VAL A 104 0.61 1.44 9.86
N SER A 105 -0.21 1.07 10.83
CA SER A 105 -0.65 -0.31 11.08
C SER A 105 -2.09 -0.53 10.61
N ILE A 106 -2.28 -1.54 9.77
CA ILE A 106 -3.58 -2.08 9.36
C ILE A 106 -3.85 -3.33 10.21
N PRO A 107 -4.77 -3.29 11.20
CA PRO A 107 -5.11 -4.46 12.00
C PRO A 107 -5.82 -5.52 11.16
N ALA A 108 -6.07 -6.68 11.76
CA ALA A 108 -6.91 -7.70 11.13
C ALA A 108 -8.32 -7.14 10.84
N GLY A 109 -8.81 -7.38 9.62
CA GLY A 109 -10.08 -6.88 9.11
C GLY A 109 -10.06 -6.78 7.59
N THR A 110 -11.24 -6.69 6.99
CA THR A 110 -11.41 -6.45 5.55
C THR A 110 -11.88 -5.04 5.31
N PHE A 111 -10.98 -4.20 4.80
CA PHE A 111 -11.22 -2.78 4.59
C PHE A 111 -11.51 -2.53 3.11
N GLY A 112 -12.69 -1.97 2.81
CA GLY A 112 -13.03 -1.56 1.45
C GLY A 112 -12.21 -0.35 1.02
N ILE A 113 -11.58 -0.42 -0.17
CA ILE A 113 -10.74 0.65 -0.72
C ILE A 113 -11.25 1.01 -2.13
N SER A 114 -11.81 2.20 -2.28
CA SER A 114 -12.39 2.68 -3.55
C SER A 114 -11.45 3.57 -4.36
N GLN A 115 -10.33 4.03 -3.80
CA GLN A 115 -9.32 4.82 -4.50
C GLN A 115 -7.90 4.40 -4.10
N PRO A 116 -6.89 4.64 -4.95
CA PRO A 116 -5.49 4.38 -4.60
C PRO A 116 -5.07 5.06 -3.29
N LEU A 117 -4.46 4.27 -2.41
CA LEU A 117 -3.80 4.76 -1.20
C LEU A 117 -2.40 5.25 -1.56
N ARG A 118 -2.12 6.50 -1.19
CA ARG A 118 -0.86 7.20 -1.45
C ARG A 118 0.05 7.08 -0.25
N ILE A 119 1.17 6.39 -0.42
CA ILE A 119 2.16 6.15 0.62
C ILE A 119 3.27 7.22 0.52
N PRO A 120 3.49 8.02 1.57
CA PRO A 120 4.57 9.01 1.58
C PRO A 120 5.98 8.40 1.62
N GLN A 121 6.97 9.20 1.26
CA GLN A 121 8.39 8.87 1.41
C GLN A 121 8.70 8.40 2.85
N GLY A 122 9.38 7.28 2.96
CA GLY A 122 9.89 6.71 4.20
C GLY A 122 8.86 5.99 5.04
N VAL A 123 7.57 6.05 4.68
CA VAL A 123 6.52 5.42 5.48
C VAL A 123 6.58 3.89 5.35
N HIS A 124 6.41 3.22 6.49
CA HIS A 124 6.16 1.79 6.54
C HIS A 124 4.66 1.54 6.72
N LEU A 125 4.02 0.92 5.74
CA LEU A 125 2.65 0.41 5.87
C LEU A 125 2.70 -1.07 6.25
N SER A 126 2.27 -1.39 7.45
CA SER A 126 2.37 -2.74 8.01
C SER A 126 1.01 -3.33 8.35
N GLY A 127 0.86 -4.64 8.19
CA GLY A 127 -0.30 -5.37 8.67
C GLY A 127 0.06 -6.62 9.47
N THR A 128 -0.91 -7.52 9.60
CA THR A 128 -0.86 -8.76 10.38
C THR A 128 -0.90 -10.02 9.52
N GLY A 129 -0.60 -9.88 8.22
CA GLY A 129 -0.54 -10.96 7.24
C GLY A 129 -1.87 -11.11 6.49
N LEU A 130 -2.32 -12.35 6.30
CA LEU A 130 -3.51 -12.67 5.50
C LEU A 130 -4.81 -12.06 6.02
N LEU A 131 -4.85 -11.68 7.31
CA LEU A 131 -6.04 -11.11 7.95
C LEU A 131 -6.14 -9.58 7.81
N SER A 132 -5.07 -8.88 7.42
CA SER A 132 -5.11 -7.44 7.13
C SER A 132 -5.44 -7.24 5.65
N VAL A 133 -6.73 -7.26 5.32
CA VAL A 133 -7.22 -7.31 3.94
C VAL A 133 -7.60 -5.91 3.43
N LEU A 134 -6.97 -5.50 2.32
CA LEU A 134 -7.37 -4.36 1.51
C LEU A 134 -8.19 -4.87 0.33
N ASN A 135 -9.51 -4.63 0.35
CA ASN A 135 -10.42 -5.04 -0.71
C ASN A 135 -10.58 -3.89 -1.71
N TYR A 136 -9.73 -3.87 -2.73
CA TYR A 136 -9.58 -2.76 -3.67
C TYR A 136 -10.54 -2.85 -4.85
N SER A 137 -11.46 -1.88 -4.94
CA SER A 137 -12.42 -1.71 -6.03
C SER A 137 -12.31 -0.33 -6.70
N GLY A 138 -11.10 0.23 -6.74
CA GLY A 138 -10.84 1.53 -7.37
C GLY A 138 -10.72 1.46 -8.89
N PRO A 139 -10.34 2.57 -9.56
CA PRO A 139 -10.34 2.66 -11.02
C PRO A 139 -9.39 1.67 -11.72
N ALA A 140 -9.75 1.24 -12.93
CA ALA A 140 -8.83 0.51 -13.80
C ALA A 140 -7.55 1.31 -14.08
N ASN A 141 -6.45 0.62 -14.40
CA ASN A 141 -5.12 1.18 -14.64
C ASN A 141 -4.54 1.96 -13.44
N THR A 142 -4.90 1.56 -12.22
CA THR A 142 -4.33 2.10 -10.98
C THR A 142 -4.06 1.00 -9.97
N GLY A 143 -3.05 1.20 -9.11
CA GLY A 143 -2.76 0.29 -8.00
C GLY A 143 -3.52 0.64 -6.73
N CYS A 144 -3.87 -0.37 -5.92
CA CYS A 144 -4.38 -0.17 -4.56
C CYS A 144 -3.39 0.66 -3.74
N LEU A 145 -2.09 0.32 -3.83
CA LEU A 145 -1.00 1.02 -3.18
C LEU A 145 -0.13 1.71 -4.24
N ARG A 146 0.16 3.00 -4.04
CA ARG A 146 1.04 3.80 -4.90
C ARG A 146 1.76 4.87 -4.10
N VAL A 147 2.78 5.48 -4.71
CA VAL A 147 3.49 6.61 -4.09
C VAL A 147 2.59 7.85 -3.97
N ASP A 148 2.87 8.68 -2.97
CA ASP A 148 2.28 10.01 -2.88
C ASP A 148 2.88 11.02 -3.87
N GLY A 149 2.02 11.86 -4.43
CA GLY A 149 2.38 12.86 -5.44
C GLY A 149 2.80 12.27 -6.80
N VAL A 150 3.64 13.02 -7.51
CA VAL A 150 4.15 12.62 -8.83
C VAL A 150 5.20 11.51 -8.65
N PRO A 151 5.14 10.41 -9.43
CA PRO A 151 6.15 9.35 -9.41
C PRO A 151 7.56 9.92 -9.59
N ARG A 152 8.33 9.87 -8.50
CA ARG A 152 9.75 10.18 -8.40
C ARG A 152 10.37 9.14 -7.48
N SER A 153 11.65 8.86 -7.61
CA SER A 153 12.34 7.86 -6.78
C SER A 153 12.15 8.16 -5.28
N ILE A 154 11.32 7.36 -4.61
CA ILE A 154 11.09 7.38 -3.17
C ILE A 154 11.31 6.00 -2.56
N SER A 155 11.77 5.96 -1.31
CA SER A 155 11.96 4.74 -0.52
C SER A 155 10.84 4.61 0.49
N LEU A 156 10.22 3.44 0.59
CA LEU A 156 9.16 3.10 1.54
C LEU A 156 9.21 1.61 1.89
N ALA A 157 8.38 1.19 2.84
CA ALA A 157 8.20 -0.22 3.17
C ALA A 157 6.72 -0.61 3.19
N ILE A 158 6.40 -1.81 2.70
CA ILE A 158 5.07 -2.40 2.77
C ILE A 158 5.23 -3.84 3.25
N SER A 159 4.50 -4.25 4.29
CA SER A 159 4.65 -5.62 4.78
C SER A 159 3.37 -6.22 5.36
N ARG A 160 3.23 -7.54 5.22
CA ARG A 160 2.20 -8.33 5.92
C ARG A 160 0.78 -7.87 5.61
N LEU A 161 0.48 -7.66 4.32
CA LEU A 161 -0.84 -7.26 3.83
C LEU A 161 -1.40 -8.30 2.89
N ASN A 162 -2.73 -8.36 2.84
CA ASN A 162 -3.49 -9.12 1.86
C ASN A 162 -4.30 -8.16 0.98
N ILE A 163 -4.06 -8.15 -0.32
CA ILE A 163 -4.71 -7.21 -1.25
C ILE A 163 -5.60 -7.99 -2.19
N LEU A 164 -6.90 -7.68 -2.22
CA LEU A 164 -7.84 -8.23 -3.19
C LEU A 164 -8.10 -7.18 -4.27
N VAL A 165 -7.75 -7.48 -5.52
CA VAL A 165 -7.96 -6.58 -6.66
C VAL A 165 -9.27 -6.94 -7.35
N GLN A 166 -10.30 -6.13 -7.15
CA GLN A 166 -11.69 -6.37 -7.58
C GLN A 166 -12.07 -5.65 -8.88
N THR A 167 -11.17 -4.86 -9.46
CA THR A 167 -11.42 -4.11 -10.70
C THR A 167 -10.56 -4.67 -11.83
N GLU A 168 -11.18 -4.96 -12.98
CA GLU A 168 -10.47 -5.33 -14.20
C GLU A 168 -9.45 -4.26 -14.60
N GLY A 169 -8.25 -4.66 -15.02
CA GLY A 169 -7.21 -3.70 -15.41
C GLY A 169 -6.51 -2.98 -14.25
N ALA A 170 -6.88 -3.23 -12.99
CA ALA A 170 -6.25 -2.62 -11.82
C ALA A 170 -5.08 -3.45 -11.26
N TYR A 171 -4.34 -2.87 -10.31
CA TYR A 171 -3.13 -3.47 -9.76
C TYR A 171 -3.20 -3.60 -8.24
N GLY A 172 -2.46 -4.55 -7.67
CA GLY A 172 -2.20 -4.60 -6.22
C GLY A 172 -1.31 -3.43 -5.80
N VAL A 173 -0.09 -3.41 -6.31
CA VAL A 173 0.90 -2.37 -6.04
C VAL A 173 1.36 -1.75 -7.36
N ASP A 174 1.21 -0.43 -7.47
CA ASP A 174 1.83 0.37 -8.54
C ASP A 174 3.21 0.84 -8.07
N LEU A 175 4.24 0.22 -8.61
CA LEU A 175 5.64 0.47 -8.28
C LEU A 175 6.17 1.79 -8.87
N SER A 176 5.39 2.51 -9.68
CA SER A 176 5.82 3.79 -10.26
C SER A 176 6.22 4.77 -9.15
N GLY A 177 7.50 5.18 -9.13
CA GLY A 177 8.09 6.04 -8.09
C GLY A 177 8.75 5.27 -6.93
N MET A 178 8.58 3.96 -6.82
CA MET A 178 9.15 3.17 -5.71
C MET A 178 10.55 2.68 -6.06
N SER A 179 11.56 3.20 -5.37
CA SER A 179 12.96 2.78 -5.51
C SER A 179 13.61 2.64 -4.14
N TYR A 180 14.57 1.73 -3.98
CA TYR A 180 15.15 1.42 -2.66
C TYR A 180 14.10 1.05 -1.61
N SER A 181 12.97 0.48 -2.03
CA SER A 181 11.83 0.13 -1.19
C SER A 181 11.85 -1.35 -0.81
N ARG A 182 11.11 -1.69 0.25
CA ARG A 182 10.99 -3.05 0.79
C ARG A 182 9.54 -3.53 0.75
N PHE A 183 9.36 -4.76 0.29
CA PHE A 183 8.06 -5.42 0.19
C PHE A 183 8.18 -6.81 0.84
N ASP A 184 7.57 -7.00 2.00
CA ASP A 184 7.81 -8.20 2.81
C ASP A 184 6.51 -8.92 3.17
N HIS A 185 6.34 -10.15 2.73
CA HIS A 185 5.18 -11.00 3.04
C HIS A 185 3.84 -10.36 2.65
N ILE A 186 3.73 -9.93 1.39
CA ILE A 186 2.49 -9.38 0.81
C ILE A 186 1.83 -10.46 -0.03
N THR A 187 0.54 -10.66 0.14
CA THR A 187 -0.28 -11.52 -0.73
C THR A 187 -1.21 -10.66 -1.56
N VAL A 188 -1.21 -10.86 -2.88
CA VAL A 188 -2.13 -10.19 -3.80
C VAL A 188 -3.01 -11.24 -4.48
N HIS A 189 -4.33 -11.12 -4.33
CA HIS A 189 -5.29 -11.92 -5.07
C HIS A 189 -5.94 -11.06 -6.16
N LEU A 190 -5.69 -11.44 -7.39
CA LEU A 190 -6.28 -10.86 -8.58
C LEU A 190 -7.65 -11.51 -8.79
N ARG A 191 -8.73 -10.75 -8.57
CA ARG A 191 -10.12 -11.25 -8.66
C ARG A 191 -10.79 -10.90 -9.98
N GLN A 192 -10.09 -10.18 -10.85
CA GLN A 192 -10.55 -9.77 -12.17
C GLN A 192 -9.47 -10.00 -13.23
N PRO A 193 -9.85 -10.19 -14.50
CA PRO A 193 -8.90 -10.36 -15.59
C PRO A 193 -8.09 -9.08 -15.83
N ASN A 194 -7.02 -9.20 -16.62
CA ASN A 194 -6.17 -8.08 -17.05
C ASN A 194 -5.55 -7.29 -15.89
N THR A 195 -5.44 -7.88 -14.71
CA THR A 195 -4.90 -7.23 -13.51
C THR A 195 -3.45 -7.64 -13.25
N SER A 196 -2.76 -6.89 -12.39
CA SER A 196 -1.37 -7.21 -12.02
C SER A 196 -1.15 -7.17 -10.51
N GLY A 197 -0.30 -8.07 -10.01
CA GLY A 197 0.10 -8.06 -8.60
C GLY A 197 0.97 -6.84 -8.30
N PHE A 198 2.16 -6.84 -8.87
CA PHE A 198 3.14 -5.75 -8.78
C PHE A 198 3.37 -5.18 -10.18
N PHE A 199 2.82 -4.00 -10.43
CA PHE A 199 2.89 -3.32 -11.73
C PHE A 199 3.98 -2.26 -11.70
N GLY A 200 4.99 -2.37 -12.57
CA GLY A 200 6.16 -1.51 -12.56
C GLY A 200 6.61 -1.07 -13.95
N PRO A 201 5.96 -0.05 -14.56
CA PRO A 201 6.52 0.61 -15.73
C PRO A 201 7.74 1.42 -15.32
N GLY A 202 8.74 1.51 -16.21
CA GLY A 202 9.83 2.45 -16.03
C GLY A 202 9.34 3.90 -16.14
N ASN A 203 10.12 4.85 -15.65
CA ASN A 203 9.92 6.28 -15.95
C ASN A 203 11.22 7.10 -15.93
N THR A 204 12.36 6.45 -16.24
CA THR A 204 13.76 6.94 -16.06
C THR A 204 14.25 7.06 -14.61
N GLN A 205 13.37 6.91 -13.61
CA GLN A 205 13.72 7.12 -12.19
C GLN A 205 13.33 5.95 -11.28
N SER A 206 12.40 5.10 -11.73
CA SER A 206 11.80 4.03 -10.93
C SER A 206 11.07 3.03 -11.84
N PRO A 207 10.73 1.82 -11.35
CA PRO A 207 11.07 1.26 -10.03
C PRO A 207 12.43 0.56 -10.00
N TYR A 208 13.34 1.04 -9.14
CA TYR A 208 14.74 0.59 -9.11
C TYR A 208 15.21 0.14 -7.72
N TYR A 209 16.07 -0.87 -7.67
CA TYR A 209 16.77 -1.28 -6.45
C TYR A 209 15.85 -1.68 -5.28
N ASN A 210 14.64 -2.17 -5.59
CA ASN A 210 13.73 -2.66 -4.56
C ASN A 210 14.05 -4.10 -4.17
N VAL A 211 13.62 -4.49 -2.97
CA VAL A 211 13.71 -5.88 -2.51
C VAL A 211 12.33 -6.37 -2.09
N PHE A 212 11.96 -7.53 -2.62
CA PHE A 212 10.73 -8.26 -2.33
C PHE A 212 11.10 -9.56 -1.61
N THR A 213 10.45 -9.85 -0.48
CA THR A 213 10.63 -11.12 0.23
C THR A 213 9.28 -11.77 0.50
N GLY A 214 9.11 -13.03 0.07
CA GLY A 214 7.87 -13.78 0.30
C GLY A 214 6.62 -13.08 -0.23
N CYS A 215 6.70 -12.44 -1.41
CA CYS A 215 5.54 -11.81 -2.03
C CYS A 215 4.79 -12.83 -2.90
N HIS A 216 3.50 -12.98 -2.66
CA HIS A 216 2.63 -13.96 -3.32
C HIS A 216 1.62 -13.27 -4.23
N VAL A 217 1.34 -13.87 -5.39
CA VAL A 217 0.28 -13.40 -6.29
C VAL A 217 -0.53 -14.58 -6.80
N ALA A 218 -1.85 -14.49 -6.71
CA ALA A 218 -2.77 -15.48 -7.26
C ALA A 218 -3.71 -14.82 -8.29
N GLY A 219 -3.68 -15.30 -9.53
CA GLY A 219 -4.59 -14.95 -10.61
C GLY A 219 -5.99 -15.59 -10.48
N THR A 220 -6.84 -15.40 -11.49
CA THR A 220 -8.17 -16.03 -11.58
C THR A 220 -8.09 -17.43 -12.21
N ALA A 221 -9.16 -18.24 -12.12
CA ALA A 221 -9.13 -19.67 -12.45
C ALA A 221 -8.77 -20.02 -13.92
N ASP A 222 -9.08 -19.18 -14.90
CA ASP A 222 -8.72 -19.43 -16.31
C ASP A 222 -7.39 -18.77 -16.68
N TYR A 223 -6.29 -19.31 -16.16
CA TYR A 223 -4.96 -18.76 -16.36
C TYR A 223 -4.51 -18.71 -17.83
N LYS A 224 -5.19 -19.39 -18.77
CA LYS A 224 -4.82 -19.36 -20.19
C LYS A 224 -5.25 -18.08 -20.88
N THR A 225 -6.27 -17.40 -20.36
CA THR A 225 -6.87 -16.22 -21.01
C THR A 225 -7.10 -15.05 -20.08
N ASN A 226 -6.88 -15.20 -18.76
CA ASN A 226 -7.25 -14.18 -17.79
C ASN A 226 -6.45 -12.87 -17.85
N GLY A 227 -5.36 -12.76 -18.62
CA GLY A 227 -4.55 -11.53 -18.70
C GLY A 227 -3.85 -11.14 -17.40
N CYS A 228 -3.91 -11.97 -16.36
CA CYS A 228 -3.34 -11.65 -15.05
C CYS A 228 -1.83 -11.81 -15.07
N VAL A 229 -1.12 -10.85 -14.47
CA VAL A 229 0.34 -10.88 -14.38
C VAL A 229 0.81 -10.74 -12.93
N GLY A 230 1.66 -11.64 -12.45
CA GLY A 230 2.14 -11.63 -11.07
C GLY A 230 3.03 -10.42 -10.79
N PHE A 231 4.24 -10.45 -11.32
CA PHE A 231 5.14 -9.30 -11.44
C PHE A 231 5.12 -8.79 -12.88
N ASP A 232 4.57 -7.60 -13.10
CA ASP A 232 4.50 -6.95 -14.41
C ASP A 232 5.50 -5.80 -14.50
N PHE A 233 6.77 -6.13 -14.67
CA PHE A 233 7.84 -5.17 -14.92
C PHE A 233 7.81 -4.77 -16.40
N THR A 234 6.81 -3.96 -16.73
CA THR A 234 6.52 -3.47 -18.08
C THR A 234 7.31 -2.20 -18.40
N TYR A 235 7.01 -1.54 -19.52
CA TYR A 235 7.73 -0.37 -20.02
C TYR A 235 6.97 0.93 -19.81
N ASP A 236 7.70 2.05 -19.83
CA ASP A 236 7.14 3.40 -19.81
C ASP A 236 6.29 3.66 -21.07
N ARG A 237 5.10 4.25 -20.94
CA ARG A 237 4.20 4.42 -22.10
C ARG A 237 4.66 5.46 -23.12
N GLY A 238 5.50 6.41 -22.70
CA GLY A 238 5.92 7.54 -23.53
C GLY A 238 7.01 7.14 -24.52
N GLU A 239 8.19 6.81 -24.02
CA GLU A 239 9.37 6.46 -24.82
C GLU A 239 9.46 4.96 -25.11
N GLN A 240 8.82 4.13 -24.30
CA GLN A 240 8.86 2.65 -24.41
C GLN A 240 10.28 2.10 -24.38
N MET A 241 11.12 2.69 -23.54
CA MET A 241 12.56 2.43 -23.45
C MET A 241 12.96 1.91 -22.07
N GLN A 242 12.22 2.28 -21.03
CA GLN A 242 12.56 2.06 -19.63
C GLN A 242 11.59 1.09 -18.97
N SER A 243 12.12 0.27 -18.07
CA SER A 243 11.36 -0.69 -17.27
C SER A 243 12.03 -0.84 -15.89
N ALA A 244 11.46 -1.64 -15.00
CA ALA A 244 12.01 -1.94 -13.68
C ALA A 244 13.46 -2.43 -13.77
N ASN A 245 14.35 -1.96 -12.90
CA ASN A 245 15.78 -2.26 -12.98
C ASN A 245 16.38 -2.59 -11.61
N ALA A 246 17.29 -3.55 -11.58
CA ALA A 246 18.06 -3.88 -10.38
C ALA A 246 17.22 -4.26 -9.14
N ASN A 247 16.00 -4.76 -9.35
CA ASN A 247 15.16 -5.25 -8.25
C ASN A 247 15.51 -6.70 -7.90
N GLN A 248 15.29 -7.08 -6.65
CA GLN A 248 15.55 -8.42 -6.16
C GLN A 248 14.28 -9.03 -5.57
N VAL A 249 13.85 -10.18 -6.08
CA VAL A 249 12.65 -10.89 -5.64
C VAL A 249 13.06 -12.24 -5.06
N TYR A 250 12.88 -12.39 -3.75
CA TYR A 250 13.25 -13.58 -2.98
C TYR A 250 12.02 -14.33 -2.49
N GLY A 251 11.87 -15.58 -2.94
CA GLY A 251 10.74 -16.43 -2.63
C GLY A 251 9.45 -15.93 -3.27
N GLY A 252 8.33 -16.35 -2.68
CA GLY A 252 6.99 -16.01 -3.16
C GLY A 252 6.36 -17.14 -3.96
N HIS A 253 5.03 -17.14 -3.98
CA HIS A 253 4.23 -18.11 -4.72
C HIS A 253 3.39 -17.34 -5.74
N LEU A 254 3.55 -17.70 -7.02
CA LEU A 254 2.84 -17.09 -8.14
C LEU A 254 1.97 -18.16 -8.76
N SER A 255 0.67 -18.06 -8.54
CA SER A 255 -0.29 -19.05 -9.02
C SER A 255 -1.33 -18.43 -9.94
N THR A 256 -1.91 -19.23 -10.84
CA THR A 256 -3.13 -18.86 -11.60
C THR A 256 -3.05 -17.58 -12.42
N CYS A 257 -1.85 -17.00 -12.57
CA CYS A 257 -1.60 -15.89 -13.48
C CYS A 257 -1.37 -16.42 -14.90
N GLN A 258 -1.82 -15.69 -15.91
CA GLN A 258 -1.40 -15.98 -17.27
C GLN A 258 0.11 -15.82 -17.42
N ILE A 259 0.70 -14.79 -16.81
CA ILE A 259 2.15 -14.64 -16.74
C ILE A 259 2.56 -14.46 -15.29
N ALA A 260 3.38 -15.37 -14.74
CA ALA A 260 3.85 -15.22 -13.36
C ALA A 260 4.82 -14.03 -13.25
N VAL A 261 5.82 -13.95 -14.13
CA VAL A 261 6.76 -12.82 -14.19
C VAL A 261 6.91 -12.33 -15.63
N ARG A 262 6.50 -11.09 -15.90
CA ARG A 262 6.92 -10.34 -17.09
C ARG A 262 8.00 -9.35 -16.68
N CYS A 263 9.13 -9.35 -17.38
CA CYS A 263 10.19 -8.37 -17.16
C CYS A 263 10.82 -7.90 -18.46
N LEU A 264 10.55 -6.64 -18.81
CA LEU A 264 11.16 -5.93 -19.93
C LEU A 264 12.37 -5.08 -19.50
N GLY A 265 12.65 -5.10 -18.21
CA GLY A 265 13.78 -4.46 -17.58
C GLY A 265 15.03 -5.32 -17.52
N VAL A 266 16.05 -4.79 -16.87
CA VAL A 266 17.39 -5.37 -16.79
C VAL A 266 17.90 -5.36 -15.35
N GLY A 267 18.91 -6.18 -15.06
CA GLY A 267 19.54 -6.28 -13.75
C GLY A 267 18.66 -6.86 -12.64
N ASN A 268 17.47 -7.38 -12.95
CA ASN A 268 16.58 -7.92 -11.93
C ASN A 268 16.97 -9.35 -11.56
N VAL A 269 16.83 -9.68 -10.28
CA VAL A 269 17.13 -11.00 -9.72
C VAL A 269 15.84 -11.63 -9.21
N PHE A 270 15.58 -12.86 -9.64
CA PHE A 270 14.45 -13.67 -9.23
C PHE A 270 15.01 -14.95 -8.59
N HIS A 271 14.75 -15.16 -7.30
CA HIS A 271 15.33 -16.27 -6.57
C HIS A 271 14.27 -17.01 -5.74
N GLY A 272 14.06 -18.29 -6.01
CA GLY A 272 13.24 -19.17 -5.16
C GLY A 272 11.73 -19.00 -5.33
N GLN A 273 11.25 -18.45 -6.46
CA GLN A 273 9.81 -18.43 -6.71
C GLN A 273 9.26 -19.85 -6.89
N VAL A 274 8.06 -20.09 -6.33
CA VAL A 274 7.21 -21.24 -6.62
C VAL A 274 6.15 -20.76 -7.61
N ILE A 275 6.11 -21.34 -8.81
CA ILE A 275 5.15 -20.98 -9.86
C ILE A 275 4.24 -22.18 -10.15
N GLU A 276 2.93 -22.00 -10.04
CA GLU A 276 1.95 -23.08 -10.19
C GLU A 276 0.75 -22.64 -11.05
N SER A 277 0.24 -23.52 -11.91
CA SER A 277 -1.00 -23.29 -12.68
C SER A 277 -1.00 -21.96 -13.44
N GLY A 278 0.07 -21.67 -14.19
CA GLY A 278 0.17 -20.49 -15.06
C GLY A 278 0.53 -20.87 -16.49
N ASP A 279 0.21 -20.00 -17.45
CA ASP A 279 0.53 -20.21 -18.87
C ASP A 279 2.03 -19.94 -19.14
N ILE A 280 2.56 -18.82 -18.64
CA ILE A 280 3.96 -18.43 -18.78
C ILE A 280 4.59 -18.19 -17.40
N GLY A 281 5.66 -18.92 -17.09
CA GLY A 281 6.44 -18.68 -15.86
C GLY A 281 7.22 -17.36 -15.91
N TYR A 282 8.21 -17.27 -16.81
CA TYR A 282 9.01 -16.06 -17.02
C TYR A 282 8.91 -15.60 -18.48
N GLN A 283 8.56 -14.33 -18.68
CA GLN A 283 8.57 -13.65 -19.97
C GLN A 283 9.58 -12.49 -19.90
N PHE A 284 10.76 -12.72 -20.48
CA PHE A 284 11.78 -11.70 -20.65
C PHE A 284 11.81 -11.20 -22.09
N ASP A 285 11.79 -9.88 -22.27
CA ASP A 285 11.91 -9.23 -23.58
C ASP A 285 12.58 -7.86 -23.42
N LEU A 286 12.85 -7.19 -24.53
CA LEU A 286 13.23 -5.79 -24.56
C LEU A 286 12.00 -4.88 -24.55
N CYS A 287 12.13 -3.73 -23.90
CA CYS A 287 11.25 -2.59 -24.17
C CYS A 287 11.16 -2.33 -25.68
N PRO A 288 9.97 -2.04 -26.24
CA PRO A 288 9.78 -1.93 -27.68
C PRO A 288 10.78 -1.01 -28.40
N ALA A 289 11.07 0.17 -27.87
CA ALA A 289 12.00 1.12 -28.49
C ALA A 289 13.45 0.60 -28.50
N ARG A 290 13.81 -0.27 -27.55
CA ARG A 290 15.16 -0.85 -27.47
C ARG A 290 15.42 -1.91 -28.54
N LYS A 291 14.38 -2.48 -29.17
CA LYS A 291 14.52 -3.50 -30.22
C LYS A 291 15.27 -3.00 -31.47
N THR A 292 15.27 -1.69 -31.70
CA THR A 292 15.96 -1.06 -32.84
C THR A 292 17.30 -0.43 -32.46
N MET A 293 17.63 -0.29 -31.17
CA MET A 293 18.87 0.35 -30.71
C MET A 293 20.10 -0.53 -30.93
N ALA A 294 21.29 0.07 -30.89
CA ALA A 294 22.56 -0.66 -30.98
C ALA A 294 22.81 -1.54 -29.73
N GLN A 295 22.46 -1.06 -28.54
CA GLN A 295 22.64 -1.78 -27.28
C GLN A 295 21.35 -2.50 -26.84
N ARG A 296 21.31 -3.81 -27.14
CA ARG A 296 20.15 -4.69 -26.90
C ARG A 296 20.34 -5.67 -25.75
N GLY A 297 21.40 -5.50 -24.95
CA GLY A 297 21.68 -6.39 -23.82
C GLY A 297 20.54 -6.35 -22.80
N ILE A 298 20.09 -7.54 -22.41
CA ILE A 298 19.29 -7.79 -21.22
C ILE A 298 20.06 -8.81 -20.37
N VAL A 299 20.06 -8.60 -19.06
CA VAL A 299 20.61 -9.54 -18.08
C VAL A 299 19.64 -9.55 -16.91
N ASN A 300 19.08 -10.71 -16.62
CA ASN A 300 18.24 -10.94 -15.44
C ASN A 300 18.58 -12.34 -14.94
N ASP A 301 18.62 -12.53 -13.63
CA ASP A 301 19.00 -13.80 -13.02
C ASP A 301 17.76 -14.53 -12.51
N VAL A 302 17.67 -15.83 -12.76
CA VAL A 302 16.64 -16.73 -12.23
C VAL A 302 17.33 -17.90 -11.54
N VAL A 303 17.11 -18.07 -10.24
CA VAL A 303 17.85 -19.05 -9.43
C VAL A 303 16.93 -19.79 -8.46
N GLY A 304 17.07 -21.13 -8.40
CA GLY A 304 16.43 -21.94 -7.35
C GLY A 304 14.90 -22.00 -7.41
N CYS A 305 14.30 -21.78 -8.58
CA CYS A 305 12.85 -21.73 -8.74
C CYS A 305 12.24 -23.12 -8.95
N TYR A 306 10.98 -23.26 -8.55
CA TYR A 306 10.13 -24.41 -8.85
C TYR A 306 9.01 -23.97 -9.79
N THR A 307 8.69 -24.80 -10.78
CA THR A 307 7.57 -24.54 -11.69
C THR A 307 6.79 -25.81 -11.95
N GLU A 308 5.50 -25.76 -11.67
CA GLU A 308 4.52 -26.79 -12.02
C GLU A 308 3.51 -26.23 -13.02
N HIS A 309 3.49 -26.80 -14.22
CA HIS A 309 2.47 -26.50 -15.22
C HIS A 309 1.46 -27.65 -15.21
N VAL A 310 0.28 -27.39 -14.62
CA VAL A 310 -0.89 -28.29 -14.66
C VAL A 310 -2.00 -27.63 -15.47
#